data_AF-A0A2V5XPF0-F1
#
_entry.id   AF-A0A2V5XPF0-F1
#
_cell.length_a   1.000
_cell.length_b   1.000
_cell.length_c   1.000
_cell.angle_alpha   90.00
_cell.angle_beta   90.00
_cell.angle_gamma   90.00
#
_symmetry.space_group_name_H-M   'P 1'
#
loop_
_entity.id
_entity.type
_entity.pdbx_description
1 polymer ?
#
loop_
_entity_poly.entity_id
_entity_poly.type
_entity_poly.pdbx_seq_one_letter_code
_entity_poly.pdbx_strand_id
1 'polypeptide(L)'
;EVLRALTTPILFVQGARDWLCPLDLLEPVRAEMKAPNFRHTVEGGDHSLRVPKRQLQGTRKTQEDIDQEILKVIGKFVDQLPPAAD
;
A
#
# COMPACT_ATOMS: atom_id res chain seq x y z
N GLU A 1 3.44 -18.84 -2.03
CA GLU A 1 2.16 -19.60 -2.10
C GLU A 1 1.01 -18.87 -1.41
N VAL A 2 1.18 -18.36 -0.19
CA VAL A 2 0.11 -17.68 0.58
C VAL A 2 -0.66 -16.60 -0.18
N LEU A 3 0.01 -15.58 -0.75
CA LEU A 3 -0.68 -14.48 -1.43
C LEU A 3 -1.53 -14.94 -2.63
N ARG A 4 -1.04 -15.93 -3.40
CA ARG A 4 -1.75 -16.47 -4.57
C ARG A 4 -3.00 -17.26 -4.18
N ALA A 5 -3.04 -17.81 -2.97
CA ALA A 5 -4.16 -18.56 -2.44
C ALA A 5 -5.24 -17.67 -1.79
N LEU A 6 -4.95 -16.38 -1.56
CA LEU A 6 -5.95 -15.46 -1.01
C LEU A 6 -7.13 -15.31 -1.98
N THR A 7 -8.34 -15.30 -1.41
CA THR A 7 -9.61 -15.12 -2.11
C THR A 7 -10.28 -13.80 -1.75
N THR A 8 -9.91 -13.19 -0.63
CA THR A 8 -10.43 -11.90 -0.17
C THR A 8 -9.74 -10.75 -0.90
N PRO A 9 -10.47 -9.69 -1.30
CA PRO A 9 -9.85 -8.48 -1.82
C PRO A 9 -8.78 -7.94 -0.87
N ILE A 10 -7.66 -7.46 -1.42
CA ILE A 10 -6.52 -6.98 -0.62
C ILE A 10 -5.95 -5.67 -1.16
N LEU A 11 -5.58 -4.78 -0.24
CA LEU A 11 -4.79 -3.58 -0.53
C LEU A 11 -3.40 -3.75 0.08
N PHE A 12 -2.37 -3.66 -0.76
CA PHE A 12 -0.98 -3.52 -0.33
C PHE A 12 -0.64 -2.04 -0.18
N VAL A 13 -0.19 -1.62 1.00
CA VAL A 13 0.38 -0.28 1.22
C VAL A 13 1.87 -0.44 1.43
N GLN A 14 2.68 0.11 0.53
CA GLN A 14 4.10 -0.23 0.46
C GLN A 14 4.96 1.02 0.26
N GLY A 15 6.03 1.15 1.05
CA GLY A 15 7.03 2.18 0.84
C GLY A 15 7.86 1.92 -0.43
N ALA A 16 8.09 2.93 -1.26
CA ALA A 16 8.90 2.81 -2.48
C ALA A 16 10.38 2.48 -2.21
N ARG A 17 10.86 2.69 -0.98
CA ARG A 17 12.23 2.45 -0.53
C ARG A 17 12.31 1.31 0.50
N ASP A 18 11.29 0.48 0.59
CA ASP A 18 11.31 -0.70 1.45
C ASP A 18 12.11 -1.83 0.80
N TRP A 19 13.24 -2.18 1.41
CA TRP A 19 14.10 -3.27 0.97
C TRP A 19 13.59 -4.66 1.37
N LEU A 20 12.64 -4.74 2.31
CA LEU A 20 12.05 -5.99 2.77
C LEU A 20 10.95 -6.48 1.82
N CYS A 21 10.39 -5.58 1.00
CA CYS A 21 9.39 -5.90 -0.02
C CYS A 21 9.71 -5.19 -1.34
N PRO A 22 10.69 -5.71 -2.12
CA PRO A 22 11.01 -5.17 -3.43
C PRO A 22 9.77 -5.20 -4.34
N LEU A 23 9.37 -4.03 -4.85
CA LEU A 23 8.12 -3.88 -5.61
C LEU A 23 8.12 -4.65 -6.94
N ASP A 24 9.29 -4.82 -7.54
CA ASP A 24 9.54 -5.60 -8.74
C ASP A 24 9.33 -7.10 -8.52
N LEU A 25 9.57 -7.60 -7.29
CA LEU A 25 9.25 -8.98 -6.92
C LEU A 25 7.77 -9.15 -6.54
N LEU A 26 7.14 -8.12 -5.98
CA LEU A 26 5.72 -8.16 -5.63
C LEU A 26 4.81 -8.12 -6.87
N GLU A 27 5.17 -7.36 -7.90
CA GLU A 27 4.36 -7.19 -9.11
C GLU A 27 3.98 -8.50 -9.82
N PRO A 28 4.91 -9.42 -10.14
CA PRO A 28 4.54 -10.69 -10.77
C PRO A 28 3.64 -11.54 -9.87
N VAL A 29 3.87 -11.55 -8.55
CA VAL A 29 3.00 -12.26 -7.60
C VAL A 29 1.58 -11.70 -7.64
N ARG A 30 1.42 -10.38 -7.65
CA ARG A 30 0.12 -9.70 -7.74
C ARG A 30 -0.61 -9.98 -9.06
N ALA A 31 0.12 -10.09 -10.17
CA ALA A 31 -0.45 -10.44 -11.46
C ALA A 31 -0.98 -11.89 -11.49
N GLU A 32 -0.39 -12.78 -10.71
CA GLU A 32 -0.83 -14.18 -10.57
C GLU A 32 -1.96 -14.37 -9.54
N MET A 33 -2.27 -13.37 -8.72
CA MET A 33 -3.35 -13.45 -7.73
C MET A 33 -4.72 -13.45 -8.42
N LYS A 34 -5.60 -14.34 -7.96
CA LYS A 34 -6.99 -14.40 -8.43
C LYS A 34 -7.91 -13.44 -7.69
N ALA A 35 -7.63 -13.17 -6.41
CA ALA A 35 -8.37 -12.16 -5.65
C ALA A 35 -8.10 -10.75 -6.21
N PRO A 36 -9.13 -9.87 -6.25
CA PRO A 36 -8.92 -8.45 -6.54
C PRO A 36 -7.84 -7.88 -5.63
N ASN A 37 -6.80 -7.30 -6.22
CA ASN A 37 -5.70 -6.76 -5.45
C ASN A 37 -5.28 -5.38 -5.94
N PHE A 38 -4.99 -4.52 -4.98
CA PHE A 38 -4.66 -3.12 -5.20
C PHE A 38 -3.32 -2.83 -4.54
N ARG A 39 -2.57 -1.86 -5.07
CA ARG A 39 -1.33 -1.38 -4.45
C ARG A 39 -1.36 0.12 -4.36
N HIS A 40 -1.08 0.63 -3.17
CA HIS A 40 -0.71 2.01 -2.94
C HIS A 40 0.77 2.08 -2.56
N THR A 41 1.53 2.81 -3.36
CA THR A 41 2.96 3.03 -3.11
C THR A 41 3.15 4.40 -2.46
N VAL A 42 3.81 4.42 -1.30
CA VAL A 42 4.20 5.64 -0.58
C VAL A 42 5.55 6.08 -1.11
N GLU A 43 5.56 7.14 -1.91
CA GLU A 43 6.77 7.65 -2.56
C GLU A 43 7.81 8.09 -1.52
N GLY A 44 9.04 7.60 -1.67
CA GLY A 44 10.11 7.79 -0.68
C GLY A 44 9.92 7.09 0.68
N GLY A 45 8.79 6.42 0.92
CA GLY A 45 8.50 5.70 2.16
C GLY A 45 9.39 4.48 2.35
N ASP A 46 9.84 4.25 3.58
CA ASP A 46 10.56 3.04 3.97
C ASP A 46 9.60 1.90 4.41
N HIS A 47 10.12 0.87 5.06
CA HIS A 47 9.33 -0.25 5.58
C HIS A 47 8.25 0.18 6.60
N SER A 48 8.53 1.23 7.37
CA SER A 48 7.58 1.83 8.31
C SER A 48 6.75 2.94 7.67
N LEU A 49 6.77 3.04 6.34
CA LEU A 49 6.12 4.08 5.54
C LEU A 49 6.59 5.51 5.87
N ARG A 50 7.75 5.63 6.56
CA ARG A 50 8.32 6.93 6.90
C ARG A 50 9.05 7.50 5.70
N VAL A 51 8.81 8.77 5.42
CA VAL A 51 9.43 9.51 4.33
C VAL A 51 10.57 10.37 4.86
N PRO A 52 11.74 10.43 4.19
CA PRO A 52 12.85 11.26 4.64
C PRO A 52 12.48 12.73 4.79
N LYS A 53 12.91 13.36 5.89
CA LYS A 53 12.62 14.77 6.20
C LYS A 53 12.90 15.74 5.06
N ARG A 54 14.01 15.54 4.32
CA ARG A 54 14.38 16.39 3.18
C ARG A 54 13.34 16.36 2.06
N GLN A 55 12.77 15.19 1.77
CA GLN A 55 11.73 15.03 0.76
C GLN A 55 10.43 15.68 1.22
N LEU A 56 10.03 15.43 2.47
CA LEU A 56 8.86 16.06 3.10
C LEU A 56 8.94 17.59 3.06
N GLN A 57 10.09 18.17 3.40
CA GLN A 57 10.35 19.60 3.29
C GLN A 57 10.23 20.11 1.85
N GLY A 58 10.79 19.38 0.89
CA GLY A 58 10.70 19.70 -0.54
C GLY A 58 9.26 19.73 -1.06
N THR A 59 8.38 18.88 -0.51
CA THR A 59 6.96 18.83 -0.85
C THR A 59 6.06 19.67 0.07
N ARG A 60 6.62 20.37 1.06
CA ARG A 60 5.88 21.06 2.14
C ARG A 60 4.84 20.19 2.84
N LYS A 61 5.16 18.89 2.99
CA LYS A 61 4.34 17.93 3.71
C LYS A 61 5.01 17.56 5.03
N THR A 62 4.22 17.14 5.98
CA THR A 62 4.65 16.43 7.18
C THR A 62 4.46 14.93 6.99
N GLN A 63 4.99 14.13 7.92
CA GLN A 63 4.69 12.70 7.91
C GLN A 63 3.21 12.44 8.20
N GLU A 64 2.57 13.26 9.04
CA GLU A 64 1.13 13.17 9.30
C GLU A 64 0.32 13.36 8.02
N ASP A 65 0.71 14.29 7.14
CA ASP A 65 0.03 14.47 5.85
C ASP A 65 0.10 13.20 4.99
N ILE A 66 1.24 12.50 5.00
CA ILE A 66 1.41 11.20 4.32
C ILE A 66 0.54 10.13 4.96
N ASP A 67 0.52 10.06 6.29
CA ASP A 67 -0.27 9.09 7.05
C ASP A 67 -1.78 9.30 6.79
N GLN A 68 -2.24 10.55 6.70
CA GLN A 68 -3.60 10.91 6.32
C GLN A 68 -3.94 10.56 4.86
N GLU A 69 -2.97 10.67 3.95
CA GLU A 69 -3.14 10.21 2.56
C GLU A 69 -3.30 8.69 2.48
N ILE A 70 -2.48 7.94 3.23
CA ILE A 70 -2.60 6.48 3.35
C ILE A 70 -3.96 6.10 3.93
N LEU A 71 -4.40 6.77 5.02
CA LEU A 71 -5.70 6.53 5.64
C LEU A 71 -6.86 6.72 4.65
N LYS A 72 -6.82 7.79 3.84
CA LYS A 72 -7.84 8.03 2.80
C LYS A 72 -7.88 6.91 1.77
N VAL A 73 -6.73 6.34 1.41
CA VAL A 73 -6.67 5.21 0.46
C VAL A 73 -7.25 3.94 1.08
N ILE A 74 -6.93 3.67 2.35
CA ILE A 74 -7.51 2.54 3.10
C ILE A 74 -9.03 2.69 3.19
N GLY A 75 -9.53 3.87 3.56
CA GLY A 75 -10.97 4.15 3.62
C GLY A 75 -11.66 3.90 2.28
N LYS A 76 -11.11 4.46 1.18
CA LYS A 76 -11.64 4.21 -0.17
C LYS A 76 -11.66 2.73 -0.55
N PHE A 77 -10.66 1.95 -0.12
CA PHE A 77 -10.64 0.52 -0.38
C PHE A 77 -11.76 -0.18 0.39
N VAL A 78 -11.93 0.12 1.68
CA VAL A 78 -12.99 -0.45 2.52
C VAL A 78 -14.38 -0.09 1.99
N ASP A 79 -14.60 1.16 1.57
CA ASP A 79 -15.88 1.62 1.00
C ASP A 79 -16.29 0.89 -0.29
N GLN A 80 -15.32 0.30 -1.00
CA GLN A 80 -15.56 -0.48 -2.22
C GLN A 80 -15.82 -1.96 -1.94
N LEU A 81 -15.59 -2.43 -0.72
CA LEU A 81 -15.84 -3.83 -0.37
C LEU A 81 -17.34 -4.05 -0.21
N PRO A 82 -17.87 -5.20 -0.70
CA PRO A 82 -19.22 -5.58 -0.36
C PRO A 82 -19.35 -5.69 1.17
N PRO A 83 -20.54 -5.40 1.73
CA PRO A 83 -20.81 -5.67 3.14
C PRO A 83 -20.40 -7.11 3.46
N ALA A 84 -19.78 -7.31 4.62
CA ALA A 84 -19.52 -8.67 5.09
C ALA A 84 -20.83 -9.44 5.07
N ALA A 85 -20.84 -10.62 4.44
CA ALA A 85 -21.97 -11.52 4.58
C ALA A 85 -22.03 -11.95 6.05
N ASP A 86 -23.17 -11.68 6.69
CA ASP A 86 -23.48 -12.12 8.06
C ASP A 86 -23.42 -13.66 8.19
#